data_AF-A0A1K1TEJ6-F1
#
_entry.id   AF-A0A1K1TEJ6-F1
#
_cell.length_a   1.000
_cell.length_b   1.000
_cell.length_c   1.000
_cell.angle_alpha   90.00
_cell.angle_beta   90.00
_cell.angle_gamma   90.00
#
_symmetry.space_group_name_H-M   'P 1'
#
loop_
_entity.id
_entity.type
_entity.pdbx_description
1 polymer ?
#
loop_
_entity_poly.entity_id
_entity_poly.type
_entity_poly.pdbx_seq_one_letter_code
_entity_poly.pdbx_strand_id
1 'polypeptide(L)'
;MARSSLTREEVLDTAAALVKRHGPQALTMRALAAELGTAVTSIYWHVGNRESLLDALVERTVQEMGTLRPAGRTPAARIVSVARGLRRQLRARPHLIAMVHERGLTERMFLPAQQALVHEVHAAGLRGARAAAAVRAVQFQTVGFLLVERNRERSPVQSPGEGDLWTASAADDDPALARALARPADPDRLFEDSVRALVEGLLAGLPQPGARSRTGTQREAAE
;
A
#
# COMPACT_ATOMS: atom_id res chain seq x y z
N MET A 1 13.80 -32.29 -26.17
CA MET A 1 13.94 -30.88 -25.74
C MET A 1 14.87 -30.84 -24.54
N ALA A 2 15.99 -30.13 -24.65
CA ALA A 2 16.95 -30.02 -23.55
C ALA A 2 16.28 -29.25 -22.39
N ARG A 3 16.26 -29.86 -21.21
CA ARG A 3 15.73 -29.24 -19.98
C ARG A 3 16.63 -28.04 -19.67
N SER A 4 16.10 -26.81 -19.64
CA SER A 4 16.88 -25.63 -19.24
C SER A 4 17.48 -25.89 -17.86
N SER A 5 18.73 -25.45 -17.66
CA SER A 5 19.37 -25.54 -16.36
C SER A 5 18.58 -24.68 -15.37
N LEU A 6 18.12 -25.29 -14.27
CA LEU A 6 17.45 -24.59 -13.19
C LEU A 6 18.28 -23.38 -12.74
N THR A 7 17.63 -22.24 -12.59
CA THR A 7 18.25 -21.01 -12.11
C THR A 7 17.74 -20.63 -10.72
N ARG A 8 18.52 -19.81 -10.01
CA ARG A 8 18.11 -19.28 -8.70
C ARG A 8 16.84 -18.43 -8.79
N GLU A 9 16.67 -17.70 -9.88
CA GLU A 9 15.50 -16.85 -10.11
C GLU A 9 14.23 -17.67 -10.30
N GLU A 10 14.27 -18.74 -11.11
CA GLU A 10 13.15 -19.68 -11.27
C GLU A 10 12.75 -20.32 -9.93
N VAL A 11 13.73 -20.68 -9.07
CA VAL A 11 13.45 -21.19 -7.73
C VAL A 11 12.71 -20.16 -6.88
N LEU A 12 13.17 -18.90 -6.88
CA LEU A 12 12.54 -17.82 -6.10
C LEU A 12 11.16 -17.45 -6.63
N ASP A 13 10.97 -17.40 -7.94
CA ASP A 13 9.67 -17.14 -8.58
C ASP A 13 8.64 -18.20 -8.20
N THR A 14 9.05 -19.47 -8.30
CA THR A 14 8.18 -20.60 -7.98
C THR A 14 7.85 -20.63 -6.49
N ALA A 15 8.82 -20.36 -5.62
CA ALA A 15 8.61 -20.26 -4.19
C ALA A 15 7.67 -19.09 -3.83
N ALA A 16 7.86 -17.91 -4.44
CA ALA A 16 6.98 -16.76 -4.24
C ALA A 16 5.54 -17.06 -4.70
N ALA A 17 5.37 -17.76 -5.82
CA ALA A 17 4.06 -18.20 -6.32
C ALA A 17 3.38 -19.17 -5.34
N LEU A 18 4.11 -20.14 -4.77
CA LEU A 18 3.58 -21.05 -3.76
C LEU A 18 3.12 -20.29 -2.50
N VAL A 19 3.95 -19.38 -1.98
CA VAL A 19 3.58 -18.58 -0.80
C VAL A 19 2.38 -17.68 -1.09
N LYS A 20 2.30 -17.10 -2.29
CA LYS A 20 1.16 -16.27 -2.70
C LYS A 20 -0.16 -17.07 -2.73
N ARG A 21 -0.12 -18.33 -3.18
CA ARG A 21 -1.33 -19.18 -3.30
C ARG A 21 -1.75 -19.84 -1.99
N HIS A 22 -0.79 -20.30 -1.19
CA HIS A 22 -1.06 -21.22 -0.08
C HIS A 22 -0.50 -20.75 1.27
N GLY A 23 0.11 -19.58 1.32
CA GLY A 23 0.77 -19.06 2.51
C GLY A 23 2.18 -19.64 2.75
N PRO A 24 2.93 -19.05 3.69
CA PRO A 24 4.32 -19.43 3.96
C PRO A 24 4.47 -20.86 4.50
N GLN A 25 3.46 -21.38 5.18
CA GLN A 25 3.48 -22.73 5.75
C GLN A 25 3.52 -23.82 4.66
N ALA A 26 2.92 -23.56 3.50
CA ALA A 26 2.90 -24.49 2.38
C ALA A 26 4.25 -24.58 1.63
N LEU A 27 5.15 -23.60 1.82
CA LEU A 27 6.47 -23.62 1.21
C LEU A 27 7.36 -24.63 1.93
N THR A 28 7.40 -25.86 1.41
CA THR A 28 8.36 -26.90 1.79
C THR A 28 9.29 -27.19 0.63
N MET A 29 10.51 -27.66 0.91
CA MET A 29 11.48 -28.01 -0.13
C MET A 29 10.96 -29.10 -1.07
N ARG A 30 10.15 -30.04 -0.56
CA ARG A 30 9.48 -31.07 -1.36
C ARG A 30 8.39 -30.50 -2.26
N ALA A 31 7.54 -29.61 -1.74
CA ALA A 31 6.50 -28.96 -2.54
C ALA A 31 7.12 -28.13 -3.66
N LEU A 32 8.20 -27.41 -3.37
CA LEU A 32 8.93 -26.63 -4.35
C LEU A 32 9.60 -27.51 -5.43
N ALA A 33 10.19 -28.64 -5.04
CA ALA A 33 10.75 -29.62 -5.98
C ALA A 33 9.69 -30.23 -6.90
N ALA A 34 8.51 -30.55 -6.35
CA ALA A 34 7.39 -31.05 -7.14
C ALA A 34 6.91 -30.01 -8.16
N GLU A 35 6.75 -28.75 -7.74
CA GLU A 35 6.34 -27.65 -8.64
C GLU A 35 7.37 -27.38 -9.74
N LEU A 36 8.66 -27.46 -9.43
CA LEU A 36 9.77 -27.26 -10.38
C LEU A 36 10.08 -28.50 -11.26
N GLY A 37 9.49 -29.67 -10.96
CA GLY A 37 9.81 -30.91 -11.66
C GLY A 37 11.28 -31.35 -11.52
N THR A 38 11.91 -31.06 -10.37
CA THR A 38 13.34 -31.29 -10.13
C THR A 38 13.61 -32.00 -8.81
N ALA A 39 14.85 -32.42 -8.57
CA ALA A 39 15.25 -33.00 -7.29
C ALA A 39 15.46 -31.89 -6.25
N VAL A 40 15.12 -32.16 -4.99
CA VAL A 40 15.33 -31.22 -3.88
C VAL A 40 16.80 -30.81 -3.76
N THR A 41 17.73 -31.74 -4.00
CA THR A 41 19.18 -31.49 -4.01
C THR A 41 19.58 -30.39 -4.99
N SER A 42 18.96 -30.35 -6.18
CA SER A 42 19.19 -29.29 -7.17
C SER A 42 18.77 -27.92 -6.66
N ILE A 43 17.68 -27.84 -5.89
CA ILE A 43 17.23 -26.59 -5.26
C ILE A 43 18.22 -26.12 -4.19
N TYR A 44 18.68 -27.04 -3.33
CA TYR A 44 19.65 -26.72 -2.27
C TYR A 44 20.92 -26.05 -2.84
N TRP A 45 21.36 -26.43 -4.04
CA TRP A 45 22.50 -25.79 -4.72
C TRP A 45 22.28 -24.30 -5.03
N HIS A 46 21.04 -23.87 -5.28
CA HIS A 46 20.75 -22.47 -5.67
C HIS A 46 20.42 -21.56 -4.49
N VAL A 47 19.77 -22.08 -3.45
CA VAL A 47 19.22 -21.26 -2.36
C VAL A 47 19.69 -21.70 -0.98
N GLY A 48 20.48 -22.76 -0.86
CA GLY A 48 20.77 -23.37 0.42
C GLY A 48 19.48 -23.93 1.02
N ASN A 49 19.26 -23.68 2.32
CA ASN A 49 18.15 -24.28 3.04
C ASN A 49 16.83 -23.48 2.93
N ARG A 50 15.78 -24.01 3.57
CA ARG A 50 14.45 -23.38 3.59
C ARG A 50 14.47 -21.98 4.21
N GLU A 51 15.24 -21.76 5.27
CA GLU A 51 15.35 -20.44 5.91
C GLU A 51 16.04 -19.45 4.98
N SER A 52 17.14 -19.84 4.33
CA SER A 52 17.81 -19.03 3.32
C SER A 52 16.90 -18.68 2.13
N LEU A 53 16.01 -19.59 1.73
CA LEU A 53 14.99 -19.32 0.73
C LEU A 53 13.96 -18.29 1.23
N LEU A 54 13.47 -18.42 2.46
CA LEU A 54 12.54 -17.46 3.07
C LEU A 54 13.16 -16.07 3.20
N ASP A 55 14.42 -15.99 3.66
CA ASP A 55 15.16 -14.73 3.76
C ASP A 55 15.33 -14.08 2.37
N ALA A 56 15.66 -14.88 1.35
CA ALA A 56 15.77 -14.37 -0.02
C ALA A 56 14.43 -13.87 -0.57
N LEU A 57 13.30 -14.52 -0.23
CA LEU A 57 11.96 -14.06 -0.61
C LEU A 57 11.59 -12.75 0.10
N VAL A 58 11.95 -12.61 1.37
CA VAL A 58 11.70 -11.39 2.16
C VAL A 58 12.51 -10.22 1.62
N GLU A 59 13.82 -10.41 1.39
CA GLU A 59 14.68 -9.38 0.80
C GLU A 59 14.18 -8.97 -0.59
N ARG A 60 13.84 -9.93 -1.45
CA ARG A 60 13.23 -9.65 -2.75
C ARG A 60 11.93 -8.87 -2.62
N THR A 61 11.06 -9.23 -1.67
CA THR A 61 9.79 -8.53 -1.45
C THR A 61 10.02 -7.08 -1.06
N VAL A 62 10.98 -6.82 -0.16
CA VAL A 62 11.37 -5.45 0.24
C VAL A 62 11.90 -4.67 -0.97
N GLN A 63 12.70 -5.29 -1.83
CA GLN A 63 13.22 -4.66 -3.05
C GLN A 63 12.12 -4.37 -4.08
N GLU A 64 11.15 -5.27 -4.26
CA GLU A 64 10.02 -5.10 -5.18
C GLU A 64 9.07 -3.97 -4.77
N MET A 65 8.98 -3.67 -3.46
CA MET A 65 8.29 -2.47 -2.97
C MET A 65 9.00 -1.17 -3.40
N GLY A 66 10.25 -1.28 -3.86
CA GLY A 66 11.21 -0.21 -4.11
C GLY A 66 10.89 0.83 -5.19
N THR A 67 9.80 0.71 -5.96
CA THR A 67 9.54 1.67 -7.04
C THR A 67 8.06 2.07 -7.19
N LEU A 68 7.61 2.96 -6.30
CA LEU A 68 6.39 3.73 -6.54
C LEU A 68 6.73 4.97 -7.37
N ARG A 69 6.25 4.99 -8.62
CA ARG A 69 6.38 6.16 -9.50
C ARG A 69 5.15 7.07 -9.32
N PRO A 70 5.30 8.26 -8.71
CA PRO A 70 4.17 9.17 -8.55
C PRO A 70 3.65 9.64 -9.93
N ALA A 71 2.34 9.69 -10.08
CA ALA A 71 1.66 10.06 -11.32
C ALA A 71 0.57 11.09 -11.06
N GLY A 72 0.51 12.13 -11.88
CA GLY A 72 -0.46 13.23 -11.74
C GLY A 72 0.15 14.60 -12.04
N ARG A 73 -0.72 15.57 -12.35
CA ARG A 73 -0.30 16.92 -12.72
C ARG A 73 0.07 17.79 -11.52
N THR A 74 -0.50 17.53 -10.35
CA THR A 74 -0.26 18.30 -9.12
C THR A 74 0.45 17.42 -8.07
N PRO A 75 1.20 18.01 -7.13
CA PRO A 75 1.76 17.27 -5.99
C PRO A 75 0.69 16.49 -5.22
N ALA A 76 -0.50 17.08 -5.02
CA ALA A 76 -1.63 16.41 -4.39
C ALA A 76 -2.04 15.13 -5.14
N ALA A 77 -2.21 15.21 -6.47
CA ALA A 77 -2.55 14.05 -7.29
C ALA A 77 -1.44 12.97 -7.25
N ARG A 78 -0.17 13.39 -7.22
CA ARG A 78 0.97 12.48 -7.11
C ARG A 78 1.02 11.78 -5.75
N ILE A 79 0.74 12.47 -4.64
CA ILE A 79 0.60 11.85 -3.31
C ILE A 79 -0.51 10.78 -3.30
N VAL A 80 -1.69 11.11 -3.82
CA VAL A 80 -2.81 10.13 -3.93
C VAL A 80 -2.39 8.92 -4.77
N SER A 81 -1.65 9.13 -5.86
CA SER A 81 -1.16 8.03 -6.71
C SER A 81 -0.18 7.10 -6.00
N VAL A 82 0.65 7.63 -5.09
CA VAL A 82 1.60 6.84 -4.28
C VAL A 82 0.82 5.99 -3.27
N ALA A 83 -0.16 6.56 -2.57
CA ALA A 83 -1.04 5.82 -1.67
C ALA A 83 -1.78 4.67 -2.40
N ARG A 84 -2.32 4.94 -3.60
CA ARG A 84 -2.93 3.92 -4.45
C ARG A 84 -1.94 2.82 -4.86
N GLY A 85 -0.73 3.21 -5.25
CA GLY A 85 0.33 2.27 -5.62
C GLY A 85 0.71 1.37 -4.45
N LEU A 86 0.89 1.95 -3.26
CA LEU A 86 1.17 1.23 -2.03
C LEU A 86 0.01 0.26 -1.70
N ARG A 87 -1.24 0.72 -1.76
CA ARG A 87 -2.42 -0.13 -1.52
C ARG A 87 -2.43 -1.34 -2.46
N ARG A 88 -2.20 -1.14 -3.76
CA ARG A 88 -2.14 -2.23 -4.75
C ARG A 88 -1.02 -3.23 -4.47
N GLN A 89 0.20 -2.73 -4.20
CA GLN A 89 1.34 -3.60 -3.91
C GLN A 89 1.08 -4.48 -2.68
N LEU A 90 0.54 -3.87 -1.63
CA LEU A 90 0.22 -4.55 -0.39
C LEU A 90 -0.93 -5.57 -0.56
N ARG A 91 -1.97 -5.20 -1.31
CA ARG A 91 -3.12 -6.07 -1.59
C ARG A 91 -2.72 -7.32 -2.38
N ALA A 92 -1.80 -7.18 -3.35
CA ALA A 92 -1.40 -8.27 -4.26
C ALA A 92 -0.54 -9.37 -3.61
N ARG A 93 0.06 -9.12 -2.43
CA ARG A 93 1.07 -10.01 -1.82
C ARG A 93 0.85 -10.25 -0.31
N PRO A 94 -0.38 -10.63 0.14
CA PRO A 94 -0.72 -10.77 1.56
C PRO A 94 0.28 -11.56 2.38
N HIS A 95 0.61 -12.75 1.89
CA HIS A 95 1.44 -13.70 2.60
C HIS A 95 2.91 -13.27 2.64
N LEU A 96 3.41 -12.65 1.57
CA LEU A 96 4.79 -12.14 1.55
C LEU A 96 4.96 -10.97 2.53
N ILE A 97 3.96 -10.09 2.64
CA ILE A 97 3.99 -8.98 3.60
C ILE A 97 3.93 -9.48 5.04
N ALA A 98 3.13 -10.52 5.31
CA ALA A 98 3.12 -11.16 6.62
C ALA A 98 4.51 -11.71 6.98
N MET A 99 5.21 -12.36 6.04
CA MET A 99 6.59 -12.82 6.29
C MET A 99 7.57 -11.66 6.55
N VAL A 100 7.49 -10.58 5.78
CA VAL A 100 8.33 -9.37 6.00
C VAL A 100 8.09 -8.80 7.41
N HIS A 101 6.83 -8.79 7.86
CA HIS A 101 6.46 -8.34 9.19
C HIS A 101 7.01 -9.25 10.29
N GLU A 102 6.86 -10.57 10.15
CA GLU A 102 7.40 -11.58 11.07
C GLU A 102 8.93 -11.49 11.23
N ARG A 103 9.64 -11.07 10.18
CA ARG A 103 11.10 -10.85 10.19
C ARG A 103 11.52 -9.47 10.73
N GLY A 104 10.57 -8.63 11.17
CA GLY A 104 10.87 -7.30 11.71
C GLY A 104 11.32 -6.27 10.66
N LEU A 105 11.06 -6.51 9.37
CA LEU A 105 11.52 -5.65 8.27
C LEU A 105 10.45 -4.68 7.74
N THR A 106 9.39 -4.47 8.53
CA THR A 106 8.23 -3.63 8.18
C THR A 106 8.65 -2.20 7.79
N GLU A 107 9.50 -1.53 8.58
CA GLU A 107 9.93 -0.15 8.29
C GLU A 107 10.76 -0.07 7.01
N ARG A 108 11.65 -1.04 6.78
CA ARG A 108 12.46 -1.10 5.55
C ARG A 108 11.58 -1.26 4.31
N MET A 109 10.52 -2.06 4.41
CA MET A 109 9.54 -2.27 3.34
C MET A 109 8.82 -0.98 2.93
N PHE A 110 8.54 -0.07 3.88
CA PHE A 110 7.81 1.17 3.61
C PHE A 110 8.70 2.35 3.22
N LEU A 111 10.01 2.28 3.46
CA LEU A 111 10.96 3.34 3.15
C LEU A 111 10.84 3.89 1.70
N PRO A 112 10.71 3.07 0.64
CA PRO A 112 10.56 3.58 -0.72
C PRO A 112 9.30 4.43 -0.92
N ALA A 113 8.18 4.03 -0.31
CA ALA A 113 6.94 4.79 -0.35
C ALA A 113 7.08 6.11 0.42
N GLN A 114 7.72 6.09 1.58
CA GLN A 114 8.02 7.31 2.34
C GLN A 114 8.92 8.27 1.54
N GLN A 115 9.95 7.77 0.87
CA GLN A 115 10.84 8.58 0.03
C GLN A 115 10.09 9.23 -1.13
N ALA A 116 9.21 8.48 -1.81
CA ALA A 116 8.34 9.02 -2.86
C ALA A 116 7.42 10.12 -2.30
N LEU A 117 6.81 9.90 -1.14
CA LEU A 117 5.96 10.90 -0.49
C LEU A 117 6.75 12.15 -0.07
N VAL A 118 7.96 12.00 0.47
CA VAL A 118 8.83 13.12 0.88
C VAL A 118 9.08 14.07 -0.29
N HIS A 119 9.39 13.53 -1.47
CA HIS A 119 9.58 14.35 -2.67
C HIS A 119 8.31 15.17 -2.99
N GLU A 120 7.14 14.55 -2.89
CA GLU A 120 5.89 15.20 -3.27
C GLU A 120 5.37 16.21 -2.23
N VAL A 121 5.50 15.93 -0.94
CA VAL A 121 5.14 16.90 0.10
C VAL A 121 6.04 18.14 0.02
N HIS A 122 7.32 17.97 -0.33
CA HIS A 122 8.22 19.10 -0.58
C HIS A 122 7.83 19.88 -1.84
N ALA A 123 7.45 19.19 -2.92
CA ALA A 123 6.95 19.82 -4.14
C ALA A 123 5.64 20.59 -3.91
N ALA A 124 4.84 20.17 -2.93
CA ALA A 124 3.63 20.88 -2.48
C ALA A 124 3.94 22.12 -1.62
N GLY A 125 5.17 22.27 -1.12
CA GLY A 125 5.59 23.39 -0.27
C GLY A 125 5.62 23.09 1.23
N LEU A 126 5.31 21.86 1.67
CA LEU A 126 5.48 21.46 3.06
C LEU A 126 6.96 21.29 3.42
N ARG A 127 7.31 21.59 4.67
CA ARG A 127 8.65 21.46 5.24
C ARG A 127 8.60 20.99 6.70
N GLY A 128 9.74 20.52 7.21
CA GLY A 128 9.95 20.20 8.62
C GLY A 128 8.90 19.25 9.19
N ALA A 129 8.43 19.53 10.41
CA ALA A 129 7.47 18.70 11.12
C ALA A 129 6.15 18.49 10.35
N ARG A 130 5.69 19.48 9.58
CA ARG A 130 4.48 19.36 8.75
C ARG A 130 4.65 18.37 7.60
N ALA A 131 5.81 18.39 6.93
CA ALA A 131 6.12 17.42 5.88
C ALA A 131 6.21 15.99 6.46
N ALA A 132 6.88 15.83 7.59
CA ALA A 132 6.98 14.53 8.27
C ALA A 132 5.61 13.99 8.71
N ALA A 133 4.74 14.85 9.25
CA ALA A 133 3.38 14.49 9.62
C ALA A 133 2.55 14.07 8.39
N ALA A 134 2.66 14.79 7.27
CA ALA A 134 1.95 14.44 6.04
C ALA A 134 2.36 13.08 5.47
N VAL A 135 3.67 12.78 5.43
CA VAL A 135 4.18 11.47 4.98
C VAL A 135 3.62 10.34 5.85
N ARG A 136 3.71 10.47 7.18
CA ARG A 136 3.20 9.46 8.11
C ARG A 136 1.68 9.32 8.04
N ALA A 137 0.95 10.42 7.94
CA ALA A 137 -0.52 10.39 7.84
C ALA A 137 -0.98 9.62 6.60
N VAL A 138 -0.38 9.88 5.43
CA VAL A 138 -0.72 9.15 4.19
C VAL A 138 -0.37 7.66 4.30
N GLN A 139 0.80 7.32 4.86
CA GLN A 139 1.20 5.94 5.09
C GLN A 139 0.24 5.21 6.05
N PHE A 140 -0.02 5.79 7.23
CA PHE A 140 -0.86 5.19 8.26
C PHE A 140 -2.31 5.07 7.81
N GLN A 141 -2.84 6.05 7.10
CA GLN A 141 -4.16 5.94 6.48
C GLN A 141 -4.21 4.79 5.49
N THR A 142 -3.19 4.66 4.63
CA THR A 142 -3.15 3.58 3.62
C THR A 142 -3.08 2.19 4.26
N VAL A 143 -2.20 2.02 5.25
CA VAL A 143 -2.02 0.74 5.96
C VAL A 143 -3.23 0.41 6.83
N GLY A 144 -3.76 1.39 7.56
CA GLY A 144 -4.96 1.23 8.40
C GLY A 144 -6.18 0.86 7.57
N PHE A 145 -6.41 1.54 6.44
CA PHE A 145 -7.49 1.20 5.52
C PHE A 145 -7.37 -0.26 5.03
N LEU A 146 -6.16 -0.66 4.61
CA LEU A 146 -5.90 -2.02 4.14
C LEU A 146 -6.09 -3.08 5.21
N LEU A 147 -5.73 -2.78 6.47
CA LEU A 147 -5.94 -3.71 7.59
C LEU A 147 -7.43 -3.98 7.78
N VAL A 148 -8.26 -2.94 7.77
CA VAL A 148 -9.71 -3.08 7.92
C VAL A 148 -10.32 -3.77 6.69
N GLU A 149 -9.89 -3.39 5.48
CA GLU A 149 -10.30 -4.04 4.23
C GLU A 149 -10.00 -5.55 4.26
N ARG A 150 -8.78 -5.94 4.62
CA ARG A 150 -8.35 -7.34 4.75
C ARG A 150 -9.14 -8.11 5.81
N ASN A 151 -9.40 -7.49 6.96
CA ASN A 151 -10.20 -8.11 8.02
C ASN A 151 -11.62 -8.39 7.56
N ARG A 152 -12.22 -7.50 6.75
CA ARG A 152 -13.52 -7.72 6.12
C ARG A 152 -13.47 -8.83 5.06
N GLU A 153 -12.47 -8.85 4.18
CA GLU A 153 -12.32 -9.88 3.13
C GLU A 153 -12.10 -11.30 3.71
N ARG A 154 -11.35 -11.43 4.81
CA ARG A 154 -11.04 -12.73 5.43
C ARG A 154 -12.15 -13.28 6.33
N SER A 155 -13.15 -12.47 6.67
CA SER A 155 -14.17 -12.83 7.65
C SER A 155 -15.54 -12.97 6.98
N PRO A 156 -15.82 -14.09 6.29
CA PRO A 156 -17.18 -14.43 5.85
C PRO A 156 -18.14 -14.78 7.03
N VAL A 157 -17.81 -14.42 8.28
CA VAL A 157 -18.52 -14.82 9.52
C VAL A 157 -18.55 -13.71 10.59
N GLN A 158 -18.33 -12.44 10.25
CA GLN A 158 -18.64 -11.37 11.22
C GLN A 158 -20.17 -11.34 11.39
N SER A 159 -20.64 -11.81 12.53
CA SER A 159 -22.05 -11.80 12.93
C SER A 159 -22.16 -11.10 14.28
N PRO A 160 -22.92 -10.00 14.38
CA PRO A 160 -23.59 -9.31 13.27
C PRO A 160 -22.58 -8.62 12.35
N GLY A 161 -22.87 -8.58 11.05
CA GLY A 161 -22.11 -7.77 10.09
C GLY A 161 -22.45 -6.28 10.25
N GLU A 162 -21.64 -5.39 9.67
CA GLU A 162 -21.88 -3.95 9.71
C GLU A 162 -23.29 -3.56 9.21
N GLY A 163 -23.78 -4.25 8.18
CA GLY A 163 -25.14 -4.06 7.68
C GLY A 163 -26.25 -4.48 8.66
N ASP A 164 -25.98 -5.48 9.49
CA ASP A 164 -26.94 -5.98 10.50
C ASP A 164 -27.03 -5.03 11.71
N LEU A 165 -26.01 -4.20 11.92
CA LEU A 165 -25.95 -3.23 13.01
C LEU A 165 -26.69 -1.92 12.69
N TRP A 166 -26.79 -1.54 11.41
CA TRP A 166 -27.46 -0.30 10.98
C TRP A 166 -28.95 -0.53 10.70
N THR A 167 -29.75 -0.69 11.75
CA THR A 167 -31.22 -0.74 11.66
C THR A 167 -31.81 0.67 11.46
N ALA A 168 -33.10 0.78 11.09
CA ALA A 168 -33.75 2.08 10.90
C ALA A 168 -33.78 2.95 12.16
N SER A 169 -33.63 2.35 13.35
CA SER A 169 -33.51 3.03 14.64
C SER A 169 -32.06 3.26 15.07
N ALA A 170 -31.07 2.87 14.27
CA ALA A 170 -29.66 3.09 14.60
C ALA A 170 -29.23 4.55 14.36
N ALA A 171 -30.00 5.29 13.57
CA ALA A 171 -29.88 6.74 13.42
C ALA A 171 -31.25 7.37 13.64
N ASP A 172 -31.56 7.66 14.91
CA ASP A 172 -32.89 8.12 15.37
C ASP A 172 -33.45 9.29 14.55
N ASP A 173 -32.58 10.20 14.11
CA ASP A 173 -32.97 11.40 13.34
C ASP A 173 -32.71 11.29 11.82
N ASP A 174 -32.10 10.21 11.32
CA ASP A 174 -31.83 10.03 9.88
C ASP A 174 -31.94 8.55 9.41
N PRO A 175 -33.18 8.06 9.23
CA PRO A 175 -33.43 6.71 8.71
C PRO A 175 -32.93 6.50 7.28
N ALA A 176 -32.63 7.56 6.52
CA ALA A 176 -32.04 7.43 5.18
C ALA A 176 -30.55 7.12 5.28
N LEU A 177 -29.83 7.78 6.19
CA LEU A 177 -28.43 7.48 6.49
C LEU A 177 -28.26 6.07 7.05
N ALA A 178 -29.11 5.64 8.00
CA ALA A 178 -29.07 4.26 8.51
C ALA A 178 -29.18 3.23 7.38
N ARG A 179 -30.15 3.41 6.47
CA ARG A 179 -30.31 2.54 5.28
C ARG A 179 -29.11 2.58 4.33
N ALA A 180 -28.42 3.72 4.23
CA ALA A 180 -27.23 3.84 3.40
C ALA A 180 -26.03 3.10 4.05
N LEU A 181 -25.84 3.25 5.36
CA LEU A 181 -24.78 2.57 6.12
C LEU A 181 -25.01 1.06 6.24
N ALA A 182 -26.25 0.60 6.14
CA ALA A 182 -26.57 -0.82 6.08
C ALA A 182 -26.07 -1.50 4.80
N ARG A 183 -25.76 -0.73 3.74
CA ARG A 183 -25.25 -1.27 2.47
C ARG A 183 -23.72 -1.39 2.52
N PRO A 184 -23.15 -2.46 1.93
CA PRO A 184 -21.70 -2.58 1.80
C PRO A 184 -21.10 -1.36 1.08
N ALA A 185 -20.07 -0.76 1.67
CA ALA A 185 -19.32 0.31 1.03
C ALA A 185 -18.47 -0.22 -0.14
N ASP A 186 -18.31 0.59 -1.19
CA ASP A 186 -17.31 0.35 -2.22
C ASP A 186 -15.91 0.71 -1.65
N PRO A 187 -15.03 -0.27 -1.40
CA PRO A 187 -13.74 -0.02 -0.77
C PRO A 187 -12.79 0.77 -1.67
N ASP A 188 -12.90 0.66 -3.00
CA ASP A 188 -12.05 1.39 -3.92
C ASP A 188 -12.43 2.87 -3.93
N ARG A 189 -13.73 3.16 -4.00
CA ARG A 189 -14.22 4.54 -3.92
C ARG A 189 -13.93 5.16 -2.56
N LEU A 190 -14.19 4.45 -1.45
CA LEU A 190 -13.97 4.96 -0.10
C LEU A 190 -12.48 5.23 0.18
N PHE A 191 -11.59 4.38 -0.34
CA PHE A 191 -10.15 4.62 -0.26
C PHE A 191 -9.75 5.90 -1.00
N GLU A 192 -10.20 6.07 -2.24
CA GLU A 192 -9.90 7.25 -3.05
C GLU A 192 -10.39 8.55 -2.39
N ASP A 193 -11.64 8.56 -1.94
CA ASP A 193 -12.26 9.72 -1.32
C ASP A 193 -11.56 10.09 0.00
N SER A 194 -11.25 9.09 0.84
CA SER A 194 -10.57 9.32 2.13
C SER A 194 -9.14 9.82 1.98
N VAL A 195 -8.36 9.27 1.05
CA VAL A 195 -6.98 9.73 0.80
C VAL A 195 -6.98 11.13 0.19
N ARG A 196 -7.92 11.43 -0.73
CA ARG A 196 -8.04 12.77 -1.30
C ARG A 196 -8.37 13.81 -0.23
N ALA A 197 -9.38 13.55 0.60
CA ALA A 197 -9.77 14.43 1.69
C ALA A 197 -8.61 14.66 2.68
N LEU A 198 -7.86 13.60 3.02
CA LEU A 198 -6.67 13.71 3.86
C LEU A 198 -5.59 14.60 3.23
N VAL A 199 -5.27 14.39 1.95
CA VAL A 199 -4.24 15.16 1.24
C VAL A 199 -4.64 16.63 1.12
N GLU A 200 -5.91 16.91 0.79
CA GLU A 200 -6.44 18.28 0.74
C GLU A 200 -6.32 18.98 2.10
N GLY A 201 -6.71 18.30 3.19
CA GLY A 201 -6.57 18.82 4.54
C GLY A 201 -5.12 19.07 4.97
N LEU A 202 -4.19 18.17 4.60
CA LEU A 202 -2.76 18.32 4.91
C LEU A 202 -2.10 19.47 4.15
N LEU A 203 -2.55 19.74 2.92
CA LEU A 203 -2.04 20.80 2.07
C LEU A 203 -2.80 22.13 2.24
N ALA A 204 -3.86 22.14 3.05
CA ALA A 204 -4.62 23.35 3.35
C ALA A 204 -3.72 24.44 3.96
N GLY A 205 -3.97 25.69 3.56
CA GLY A 205 -3.23 26.87 4.04
C GLY A 205 -1.84 27.05 3.42
N LEU A 206 -1.47 26.27 2.39
CA LEU A 206 -0.30 26.57 1.58
C LEU A 206 -0.64 27.63 0.53
N PRO A 207 0.24 28.63 0.31
CA PRO A 207 0.03 29.62 -0.74
C PRO A 207 0.04 28.91 -2.10
N GLN A 208 -1.03 29.11 -2.89
CA GLN A 208 -1.13 28.51 -4.21
C GLN A 208 -0.03 29.06 -5.12
N PRO A 209 0.78 28.20 -5.77
CA PRO A 209 1.80 28.65 -6.70
C PRO A 209 1.11 29.25 -7.94
N GLY A 210 0.95 30.57 -7.95
CA GLY A 210 0.30 31.30 -9.04
C GLY A 210 -0.37 32.62 -8.66
N ALA A 211 -0.66 32.85 -7.38
CA ALA A 211 -1.18 34.15 -6.93
C ALA A 211 -0.05 35.19 -6.83
N ARG A 212 0.47 35.66 -7.98
CA ARG A 212 1.29 36.87 -8.00
C ARG A 212 0.38 38.05 -7.63
N SER A 213 0.74 38.73 -6.55
CA SER A 213 0.16 39.98 -6.09
C SER A 213 0.10 41.00 -7.24
N ARG A 214 -1.10 41.28 -7.77
CA ARG A 214 -1.35 42.44 -8.66
C ARG A 214 -1.52 43.72 -7.85
N THR A 215 -0.61 43.99 -6.93
CA THR A 215 -0.61 45.21 -6.13
C THR A 215 0.75 45.87 -6.24
N GLY A 216 0.94 46.57 -7.36
CA GLY A 216 2.08 47.44 -7.61
C GLY A 216 1.77 48.32 -8.81
N THR A 217 1.80 49.63 -8.58
CA THR A 217 1.82 50.71 -9.59
C THR A 217 0.46 51.23 -10.09
N GLN A 218 -0.26 51.94 -9.23
CA GLN A 218 -1.10 53.08 -9.65
C GLN A 218 -1.27 54.09 -8.50
N ARG A 219 -0.20 54.81 -8.15
CA ARG A 219 -0.31 56.06 -7.38
C ARG A 219 0.96 56.91 -7.49
N GLU A 220 1.17 57.53 -8.65
CA GLU A 220 2.02 58.72 -8.79
C GLU A 220 1.72 59.37 -10.15
N ALA A 221 0.67 60.19 -10.19
CA ALA A 221 0.40 61.19 -11.22
C ALA A 221 -0.69 62.13 -10.71
N ALA A 222 -0.29 63.05 -9.84
CA ALA A 222 -1.02 64.27 -9.54
C ALA A 222 -0.01 65.28 -8.98
N GLU A 223 0.78 65.85 -9.89
CA GLU A 223 1.30 67.22 -9.79
C GLU A 223 0.68 68.02 -10.94
#